data_AF-N1UYZ2-F1
#
_entry.id   AF-N1UYZ2-F1
#
_cell.length_a   1.000
_cell.length_b   1.000
_cell.length_c   1.000
_cell.angle_alpha   90.00
_cell.angle_beta   90.00
_cell.angle_gamma   90.00
#
_symmetry.space_group_name_H-M   'P 1'
#
loop_
_entity.id
_entity.type
_entity.pdbx_description
1 polymer ?
#
loop_
_entity_poly.entity_id
_entity_poly.type
_entity_poly.pdbx_seq_one_letter_code
_entity_poly.pdbx_strand_id
1 'polypeptide(L)' 'MSRFDVWAPKAGSVGLTADGQDFAMERADGGWWRLPAGAAVPGGEVDYGYRIDGAEKPLPDPRSRRQPDGVHGAVA' A
#
# COMPACT_ATOMS: atom_id res chain seq x y z
N MET A 1 3.46 14.38 1.09
CA MET A 1 2.91 13.01 1.14
C MET A 1 2.82 12.50 -0.29
N SER A 2 3.38 11.32 -0.57
CA SER A 2 3.26 10.69 -1.89
C SER A 2 1.89 10.02 -2.04
N ARG A 3 1.51 9.64 -3.27
CA ARG A 3 0.25 8.92 -3.52
C ARG A 3 0.20 7.54 -2.88
N PHE A 4 1.35 6.98 -2.52
CA PHE A 4 1.49 5.65 -1.93
C PHE A 4 1.75 5.69 -0.42
N ASP A 5 1.66 6.86 0.22
CA ASP A 5 1.86 6.93 1.66
C ASP A 5 0.68 6.29 2.38
N VAL A 6 0.97 5.28 3.22
CA VAL A 6 -0.03 4.51 3.96
C VAL A 6 0.23 4.58 5.46
N TRP A 7 -0.84 4.73 6.25
CA TRP A 7 -0.74 4.70 7.70
C TRP A 7 -0.92 3.27 8.20
N ALA A 8 0.12 2.74 8.83
CA ALA A 8 0.12 1.39 9.39
C ALA A 8 1.01 1.37 10.64
N PRO A 9 0.58 2.01 11.74
CA PRO A 9 1.43 2.25 12.91
C PRO A 9 1.80 0.96 13.66
N LYS A 10 1.01 -0.09 13.48
CA LYS A 10 1.19 -1.41 14.11
C LYS A 10 1.96 -2.39 13.23
N ALA A 11 2.21 -2.05 11.95
CA ALA A 11 2.97 -2.91 11.05
C ALA A 11 4.45 -2.91 11.44
N GLY A 12 5.09 -4.08 11.36
CA GLY A 12 6.54 -4.25 11.42
C GLY A 12 7.22 -4.06 10.05
N SER A 13 6.51 -4.32 8.96
CA SER A 13 6.96 -4.05 7.58
C SER A 13 5.79 -3.72 6.66
N VAL A 14 6.04 -2.88 5.66
CA VAL A 14 5.10 -2.61 4.59
C VAL A 14 5.82 -2.69 3.24
N GLY A 15 5.23 -3.39 2.29
CA GLY A 15 5.59 -3.38 0.88
C GLY A 15 4.45 -2.81 0.04
N LEU A 16 4.79 -2.22 -1.10
CA LEU A 16 3.86 -1.77 -2.12
C LEU A 16 4.00 -2.70 -3.33
N THR A 17 2.91 -3.27 -3.82
CA THR A 17 2.85 -3.87 -5.15
C THR A 17 2.15 -2.85 -6.06
N ALA A 18 2.80 -2.39 -7.12
CA ALA A 18 2.23 -1.47 -8.11
C ALA A 18 2.55 -1.96 -9.52
N ASP A 19 1.54 -2.12 -10.36
CA ASP A 19 1.67 -2.66 -11.72
C ASP A 19 2.45 -4.00 -11.77
N GLY A 20 2.23 -4.85 -10.76
CA GLY A 20 2.93 -6.14 -10.60
C GLY A 20 4.38 -6.05 -10.11
N GLN A 21 4.88 -4.85 -9.80
CA GLN A 21 6.21 -4.64 -9.22
C GLN A 21 6.14 -4.42 -7.71
N ASP A 22 7.03 -5.08 -6.97
CA ASP A 22 7.11 -4.98 -5.51
C ASP A 22 8.19 -3.97 -5.07
N PHE A 23 7.83 -3.11 -4.12
CA PHE A 23 8.68 -2.08 -3.53
C PHE A 23 8.65 -2.18 -2.00
N ALA A 24 9.81 -2.24 -1.37
CA ALA A 24 9.90 -2.11 0.08
C ALA A 24 9.63 -0.66 0.50
N MET A 25 8.79 -0.46 1.51
CA MET A 25 8.52 0.87 2.07
C MET A 25 9.33 1.12 3.34
N GLU A 26 9.62 2.39 3.59
CA GLU A 26 10.29 2.86 4.79
C GLU A 26 9.29 3.40 5.80
N ARG A 27 9.51 3.07 7.07
CA ARG A 27 8.75 3.63 8.18
C ARG A 27 9.12 5.11 8.34
N ALA A 28 8.12 5.96 8.28
CA ALA A 28 8.18 7.39 8.55
C ALA A 28 7.58 7.72 9.92
N ASP A 29 7.58 9.00 10.26
CA ASP A 29 7.05 9.50 11.53
C ASP A 29 5.56 9.22 11.70
N GLY A 30 5.12 9.06 12.96
CA GLY A 30 3.69 8.92 13.28
C GLY A 30 3.05 7.62 12.79
N GLY A 31 3.84 6.60 12.43
CA GLY A 31 3.34 5.31 11.95
C GLY A 31 2.94 5.30 10.47
N TRP A 32 3.39 6.31 9.72
CA TRP A 32 3.28 6.33 8.27
C TRP A 32 4.36 5.47 7.63
N TRP A 33 4.07 4.95 6.44
CA TRP A 33 4.99 4.26 5.57
C TRP A 33 5.01 4.97 4.23
N ARG A 34 6.21 5.12 3.65
CA ARG A 34 6.42 5.79 2.37
C ARG A 34 7.44 5.05 1.53
N LEU A 35 7.44 5.28 0.23
CA LEU A 35 8.51 4.78 -0.62
C LEU A 35 9.85 5.50 -0.31
N PRO A 36 10.99 4.79 -0.42
CA PRO A 36 12.31 5.41 -0.33
C PRO A 36 12.46 6.55 -1.32
N ALA A 37 13.26 7.56 -0.96
CA ALA A 37 13.60 8.63 -1.88
C ALA A 37 14.30 8.05 -3.13
N GLY A 38 13.78 8.36 -4.32
CA GLY A 38 14.32 7.85 -5.59
C GLY A 38 13.80 6.49 -6.02
N ALA A 39 12.82 5.91 -5.32
CA ALA A 39 12.12 4.70 -5.80
C ALA A 39 11.49 4.96 -7.18
N ALA A 40 11.91 4.18 -8.18
CA ALA A 40 11.41 4.24 -9.55
C ALA A 40 10.07 3.49 -9.68
N VAL A 41 9.06 3.97 -8.97
CA VAL A 41 7.68 3.46 -9.10
C VAL A 41 7.08 3.88 -10.45
N PRO A 42 6.21 3.04 -11.05
CA PRO A 42 5.46 3.41 -12.25
C PRO A 42 4.79 4.78 -12.12
N GLY A 43 4.74 5.54 -13.20
CA GLY A 43 3.96 6.78 -13.30
C GLY A 43 2.50 6.51 -13.68
N GLY A 44 1.64 7.53 -13.60
CA GLY A 44 0.24 7.44 -14.05
C GLY A 44 -0.72 6.73 -13.08
N GLU A 45 -1.92 6.43 -13.58
CA GLU A 45 -2.89 5.57 -12.87
C GLU A 45 -2.47 4.11 -13.04
N VAL A 46 -2.10 3.47 -11.94
CA VAL A 46 -1.73 2.05 -11.90
C VAL A 46 -2.52 1.38 -10.78
N ASP A 47 -2.80 0.10 -10.93
CA ASP A 47 -3.33 -0.71 -9.84
C ASP A 47 -2.21 -1.00 -8.83
N TYR A 48 -2.53 -0.85 -7.54
CA TYR A 48 -1.58 -1.09 -6.47
C TYR A 48 -2.25 -1.58 -5.19
N GLY A 49 -1.45 -2.20 -4.32
CA GLY A 49 -1.86 -2.65 -3.00
C GLY A 49 -0.66 -2.76 -2.05
N TYR A 50 -0.95 -2.94 -0.76
CA TYR A 50 0.05 -2.97 0.30
C TYR A 50 0.17 -4.34 0.94
N ARG A 51 1.40 -4.85 1.04
CA ARG A 51 1.73 -6.07 1.77
C ARG A 51 2.18 -5.70 3.19
N ILE A 52 1.39 -6.03 4.19
CA ILE A 52 1.71 -5.75 5.60
C ILE A 52 2.30 -7.00 6.23
N ASP A 53 3.42 -6.87 6.94
CA ASP A 53 4.05 -7.96 7.71
C ASP A 53 4.29 -9.25 6.93
N GLY A 54 4.66 -9.11 5.65
CA GLY A 54 4.92 -10.23 4.76
C GLY A 54 3.67 -10.99 4.31
N ALA A 55 2.47 -10.41 4.44
CA ALA A 55 1.23 -11.01 3.97
C ALA A 55 1.34 -11.50 2.51
N GLU A 56 0.87 -12.71 2.23
CA GLU A 56 0.97 -13.29 0.87
C GLU A 56 0.20 -12.44 -0.16
N LYS A 57 -0.94 -11.88 0.25
CA LYS A 57 -1.80 -11.06 -0.60
C LYS A 57 -1.66 -9.57 -0.26
N PRO A 58 -1.43 -8.70 -1.27
CA PRO A 58 -1.50 -7.26 -1.05
C PRO A 58 -2.94 -6.85 -0.73
N LEU A 59 -3.10 -6.03 0.30
CA LEU A 59 -4.35 -5.39 0.64
C LEU A 59 -4.60 -4.23 -0.34
N PRO A 60 -5.81 -4.09 -0.90
CA PRO A 60 -6.11 -2.97 -1.78
C PRO A 60 -5.98 -1.66 -1.00
N ASP A 61 -5.57 -0.58 -1.69
CA ASP A 61 -5.49 0.72 -1.03
C ASP A 61 -6.90 1.17 -0.60
N PRO A 62 -7.15 1.42 0.70
CA PRO A 62 -8.40 1.99 1.18
C PRO A 62 -8.72 3.37 0.57
N ARG A 63 -7.76 4.05 -0.06
CA ARG A 63 -7.94 5.32 -0.78
C ARG A 63 -8.19 5.18 -2.29
N SER A 64 -8.02 4.00 -2.88
CA SER A 64 -8.28 3.81 -4.32
C SER A 64 -9.79 3.85 -4.58
N ARG A 65 -10.23 4.88 -5.32
CA ARG A 65 -11.65 5.12 -5.67
C ARG A 65 -12.22 4.10 -6.68
N ARG A 66 -11.46 3.07 -7.05
CA ARG A 66 -11.90 1.93 -7.84
C ARG A 66 -11.75 0.65 -7.01
N GLN A 67 -12.80 0.31 -6.28
CA GLN A 67 -13.06 -1.07 -5.84
C GLN A 67 -14.14 -1.65 -6.75
N PRO A 68 -13.79 -2.41 -7.83
CA PRO A 68 -14.79 -3.10 -8.63
C PRO A 68 -15.43 -4.30 -7.92
N ASP A 69 -14.91 -4.75 -6.78
CA ASP A 69 -15.51 -5.83 -5.99
C ASP A 69 -15.56 -5.43 -4.51
N GLY A 70 -16.77 -5.49 -3.97
CA GLY A 70 -17.22 -4.67 -2.85
C GLY A 70 -16.52 -4.91 -1.51
N VAL A 71 -16.53 -3.85 -0.70
CA VAL A 71 -16.45 -3.90 0.77
C VAL A 71 -17.69 -4.61 1.34
N HIS A 72 -17.79 -5.93 1.12
CA HIS A 72 -18.72 -6.80 1.83
C HIS A 72 -18.03 -8.07 2.30
N GLY A 73 -17.96 -8.21 3.63
CA GLY A 73 -17.64 -9.43 4.37
C GLY A 73 -16.66 -9.13 5.52
N ALA A 74 -17.07 -8.88 6.75
CA ALA A 74 -18.37 -8.95 7.39
C ALA A 74 -18.42 -7.97 8.57
N VAL A 75 -19.55 -7.29 8.74
CA VAL A 75 -19.98 -6.77 10.04
C VAL A 75 -21.35 -7.39 10.33
N ALA A 76 -21.39 -8.25 11.35
CA ALA A 76 -22.54 -8.90 12.00
C ALA A 76 -23.56 -9.64 11.11
#